data_AF-V4LU91-F1
#
_entry.id   AF-V4LU91-F1
#
_cell.length_a   1.000
_cell.length_b   1.000
_cell.length_c   1.000
_cell.angle_alpha   90.00
_cell.angle_beta   90.00
_cell.angle_gamma   90.00
#
_symmetry.space_group_name_H-M   'P 1'
#
loop_
_entity.id
_entity.type
_entity.pdbx_description
1 polymer ?
#
loop_
_entity_poly.entity_id
_entity_poly.type
_entity_poly.pdbx_seq_one_letter_code
_entity_poly.pdbx_strand_id
1 'polypeptide(L)'
;ISKRAVVKASEEWGISQVVNHGIPTELIRRLQEVGRKFFKLPSSENESVAKPEDSKDIEEYGTKLQKDLEGKKAWVDHLFHRNWPPSCVNYRFWPKNPPEYRDVNEEYAVHVKKLSEILLGILSEGFSWFCVT
;
A
#
# COMPACT_ATOMS: atom_id res chain seq x y z
N ILE A 1 -16.50 7.78 -11.04
CA ILE A 1 -15.17 8.38 -11.31
C ILE A 1 -15.21 9.05 -12.69
N SER A 2 -14.84 10.33 -12.81
CA SER A 2 -14.89 11.05 -14.10
C SER A 2 -13.66 10.69 -14.96
N LYS A 3 -13.89 10.01 -16.09
CA LYS A 3 -12.81 9.55 -16.98
C LYS A 3 -11.92 10.70 -17.47
N ARG A 4 -12.55 11.76 -18.02
CA ARG A 4 -11.86 12.94 -18.55
C ARG A 4 -11.01 13.66 -17.50
N ALA A 5 -11.53 13.80 -16.28
CA ALA A 5 -10.79 14.47 -15.22
C ALA A 5 -9.57 13.67 -14.75
N VAL A 6 -9.69 12.34 -14.67
CA VAL A 6 -8.55 11.45 -14.36
C VAL A 6 -7.45 11.60 -15.41
N VAL A 7 -7.81 11.48 -16.69
CA VAL A 7 -6.85 11.60 -17.81
C VAL A 7 -6.15 12.97 -17.77
N LYS A 8 -6.92 14.06 -17.74
CA LYS A 8 -6.36 15.42 -17.72
C LYS A 8 -5.45 15.66 -16.51
N ALA A 9 -5.85 15.23 -15.32
CA ALA A 9 -5.02 15.39 -14.12
C ALA A 9 -3.73 14.56 -14.21
N SER A 10 -3.78 13.37 -14.82
CA SER A 10 -2.59 12.56 -15.06
C SER A 10 -1.62 13.21 -16.05
N GLU A 11 -2.11 13.89 -17.09
CA GLU A 11 -1.26 14.62 -18.06
C GLU A 11 -0.61 15.86 -17.45
N GLU A 12 -1.39 16.65 -16.72
CA GLU A 12 -0.94 17.96 -16.24
C GLU A 12 -0.15 17.87 -14.92
N TRP A 13 -0.50 16.92 -14.05
CA TRP A 13 -0.01 16.87 -12.67
C TRP A 13 0.67 15.55 -12.29
N GLY A 14 0.32 14.44 -12.95
CA GLY A 14 0.79 13.10 -12.56
C GLY A 14 0.25 12.59 -11.22
N ILE A 15 -0.58 13.36 -10.51
CA ILE A 15 -1.21 13.01 -9.23
C ILE A 15 -2.62 13.58 -9.13
N SER A 16 -3.56 12.85 -8.52
CA SER A 16 -4.93 13.32 -8.27
C SER A 16 -5.55 12.65 -7.04
N GLN A 17 -6.57 13.30 -6.46
CA GLN A 17 -7.40 12.69 -5.42
C GLN A 17 -8.68 12.14 -6.06
N VAL A 18 -8.93 10.84 -5.88
CA VAL A 18 -10.17 10.21 -6.34
C VAL A 18 -11.17 10.22 -5.19
N VAL A 19 -12.30 10.91 -5.37
CA VAL A 19 -13.43 10.89 -4.43
C VAL A 19 -14.54 9.98 -4.95
N ASN A 20 -15.43 9.52 -4.06
CA ASN A 20 -16.51 8.57 -4.41
C ASN A 20 -15.97 7.31 -5.11
N HIS A 21 -14.82 6.80 -4.63
CA HIS A 21 -14.08 5.69 -5.22
C HIS A 21 -14.68 4.31 -4.91
N GLY A 22 -15.73 4.24 -4.09
CA GLY A 22 -16.46 2.99 -3.80
C GLY A 22 -15.80 2.06 -2.78
N ILE A 23 -14.70 2.48 -2.13
CA ILE A 23 -14.14 1.75 -0.99
C ILE A 23 -14.91 2.21 0.26
N PRO A 24 -15.47 1.29 1.08
CA PRO A 24 -16.22 1.67 2.28
C PRO A 24 -15.39 2.54 3.22
N THR A 25 -15.94 3.68 3.66
CA THR A 25 -15.26 4.59 4.58
C THR A 25 -14.88 3.90 5.89
N GLU A 26 -15.74 3.00 6.38
CA GLU A 26 -15.48 2.23 7.59
C GLU A 26 -14.29 1.26 7.44
N LEU A 27 -14.10 0.68 6.26
CA LEU A 27 -12.93 -0.17 5.98
C LEU A 27 -11.64 0.65 6.02
N ILE A 28 -11.64 1.85 5.43
CA ILE A 28 -10.49 2.77 5.52
C ILE A 28 -10.22 3.15 6.98
N ARG A 29 -11.26 3.43 7.77
CA ARG A 29 -11.14 3.76 9.20
C ARG A 29 -10.49 2.60 9.97
N ARG A 30 -10.96 1.36 9.76
CA ARG A 30 -10.40 0.13 10.36
C ARG A 30 -8.95 -0.10 9.94
N LEU A 31 -8.63 0.07 8.65
CA LEU A 31 -7.26 -0.05 8.14
C LEU A 31 -6.30 0.90 8.84
N GLN A 32 -6.68 2.18 8.95
CA GLN A 32 -5.90 3.16 9.68
C GLN A 32 -5.78 2.83 11.17
N GLU A 33 -6.84 2.27 11.77
CA GLU A 33 -6.85 1.88 13.17
C GLU A 33 -5.89 0.73 13.46
N VAL A 34 -5.92 -0.35 12.67
CA VAL A 34 -5.02 -1.49 12.86
C VAL A 34 -3.56 -1.11 12.62
N GLY A 35 -3.28 -0.24 11.65
CA GLY A 35 -1.96 0.33 11.43
C GLY A 35 -1.48 1.18 12.61
N ARG A 36 -2.32 2.08 13.13
CA ARG A 36 -1.99 2.88 14.33
C ARG A 36 -1.77 2.00 15.57
N LYS A 37 -2.55 0.93 15.73
CA LYS A 37 -2.39 -0.01 16.84
C LYS A 37 -1.04 -0.72 16.77
N PHE A 38 -0.66 -1.21 15.59
CA PHE A 38 0.65 -1.83 15.36
C PHE A 38 1.80 -0.87 15.73
N PHE A 39 1.87 0.33 15.16
CA PHE A 39 2.97 1.27 15.45
C PHE A 39 2.99 1.81 16.90
N LYS A 40 1.94 1.58 17.70
CA LYS A 40 1.90 1.91 19.13
C LYS A 40 2.34 0.75 20.03
N LEU A 41 2.58 -0.45 19.48
CA LEU A 41 3.12 -1.57 20.24
C LEU A 41 4.56 -1.28 20.71
N PRO A 42 5.04 -1.99 21.74
CA PRO A 42 6.45 -1.96 22.11
C PRO A 42 7.35 -2.31 20.92
N SER A 43 8.53 -1.70 20.82
CA SER A 43 9.46 -1.91 19.71
C SER A 43 9.77 -3.39 19.46
N SER A 44 9.87 -4.22 20.50
CA SER A 44 10.11 -5.66 20.37
C SER A 44 9.03 -6.40 19.57
N GLU A 45 7.76 -5.96 19.65
CA GLU A 45 6.66 -6.55 18.88
C GLU A 45 6.72 -6.10 17.42
N ASN A 46 7.08 -4.84 17.15
CA ASN A 46 7.25 -4.35 15.79
C ASN A 46 8.49 -4.98 15.11
N GLU A 47 9.59 -5.13 15.85
CA GLU A 47 10.81 -5.80 15.40
C GLU A 47 10.60 -7.28 15.09
N SER A 48 9.54 -7.91 15.63
CA SER A 48 9.22 -9.31 15.32
C SER A 48 8.89 -9.56 13.83
N VAL A 49 8.52 -8.50 13.10
CA VAL A 49 8.27 -8.53 11.65
C VAL A 49 9.37 -7.83 10.83
N ALA A 50 10.50 -7.49 11.47
CA ALA A 50 11.70 -7.05 10.75
C ALA A 50 12.32 -8.22 9.98
N LYS A 51 12.97 -7.93 8.85
CA LYS A 51 13.68 -8.96 8.10
C LYS A 51 15.03 -9.31 8.77
N PRO A 52 15.50 -10.56 8.62
CA PRO A 52 16.87 -10.91 8.99
C PRO A 52 17.90 -10.04 8.27
N GLU A 53 19.04 -9.78 8.91
CA GLU A 53 20.10 -8.91 8.38
C GLU A 53 20.68 -9.41 7.03
N ASP A 54 20.66 -10.72 6.81
CA ASP A 54 21.11 -11.38 5.58
C ASP A 54 20.00 -11.56 4.54
N SER A 55 18.76 -11.14 4.83
CA SER A 55 17.64 -11.28 3.91
C SER A 55 17.72 -10.29 2.74
N LYS A 56 17.43 -10.80 1.54
CA LYS A 56 17.23 -10.01 0.33
C LYS A 56 15.77 -9.59 0.12
N ASP A 57 14.90 -9.89 1.09
CA ASP A 57 13.50 -9.48 1.05
C ASP A 57 13.37 -7.96 1.11
N ILE A 58 12.37 -7.46 0.41
CA ILE A 58 11.95 -6.05 0.43
C ILE A 58 10.89 -5.79 1.50
N GLU A 59 10.30 -6.86 2.07
CA GLU A 59 9.24 -6.79 3.07
C GLU A 59 9.85 -6.79 4.48
N GLU A 60 9.49 -5.80 5.29
CA GLU A 60 9.98 -5.66 6.67
C GLU A 60 9.22 -4.57 7.44
N TYR A 61 9.28 -4.65 8.77
CA TYR A 61 9.32 -3.44 9.59
C TYR A 61 10.75 -2.89 9.63
N GLY A 62 10.91 -1.59 9.42
CA GLY A 62 12.21 -0.92 9.45
C GLY A 62 12.13 0.52 9.97
N THR A 63 13.18 0.95 10.66
CA THR A 63 13.30 2.31 11.24
C THR A 63 14.21 3.23 10.42
N LYS A 64 14.74 2.73 9.31
CA LYS A 64 15.68 3.43 8.42
C LYS A 64 15.32 3.11 6.98
N LEU A 65 15.00 4.13 6.19
CA LEU A 65 14.93 3.98 4.73
C LEU A 65 16.33 4.08 4.10
N GLN A 66 16.41 3.66 2.82
CA GLN A 66 17.62 3.85 2.02
C GLN A 66 18.10 5.30 2.09
N LYS A 67 19.43 5.45 2.03
CA LYS A 67 20.05 6.76 1.96
C LYS A 67 19.69 7.42 0.63
N ASP A 68 19.41 8.72 0.64
CA ASP A 68 19.32 9.48 -0.60
C ASP A 68 20.70 9.59 -1.29
N LEU A 69 20.72 10.25 -2.46
CA LEU A 69 21.95 10.48 -3.24
C LEU A 69 23.04 11.22 -2.46
N GLU A 70 22.67 11.92 -1.38
CA GLU A 70 23.56 12.69 -0.50
C GLU A 70 23.91 11.93 0.78
N GLY A 71 23.44 10.69 0.94
CA GLY A 71 23.72 9.87 2.11
C GLY A 71 22.78 10.11 3.30
N LYS A 72 21.77 10.99 3.19
CA LYS A 72 20.83 11.32 4.27
C LYS A 72 19.81 10.19 4.44
N LYS A 73 19.41 9.94 5.69
CA LYS A 73 18.39 8.96 6.04
C LYS A 73 17.08 9.67 6.36
N ALA A 74 15.97 9.17 5.83
CA ALA A 74 14.65 9.63 6.24
C ALA A 74 14.38 9.21 7.70
N TRP A 75 13.79 10.12 8.47
CA TRP A 75 13.32 9.81 9.83
C TRP A 75 11.92 9.24 9.75
N VAL A 76 11.83 7.91 9.60
CA VAL A 76 10.55 7.22 9.46
C VAL A 76 10.69 5.76 9.88
N ASP A 77 9.69 5.32 10.65
CA ASP A 77 9.41 3.90 10.85
C ASP A 77 8.40 3.47 9.79
N HIS A 78 8.66 2.37 9.12
CA HIS A 78 7.81 1.86 8.05
C HIS A 78 7.57 0.37 8.21
N LEU A 79 6.44 -0.06 7.67
CA LEU A 79 6.09 -1.46 7.49
C LEU A 79 5.76 -1.63 6.01
N PHE A 80 6.55 -2.43 5.31
CA PHE A 80 6.35 -2.75 3.90
C PHE A 80 6.09 -4.24 3.75
N HIS A 81 4.98 -4.59 3.12
CA HIS A 81 4.65 -5.97 2.75
C HIS A 81 3.79 -5.98 1.48
N ARG A 82 3.84 -7.10 0.76
CA ARG A 82 2.97 -7.36 -0.38
C ARG A 82 1.60 -7.77 0.13
N ASN A 83 0.57 -7.15 -0.44
CA ASN A 83 -0.83 -7.50 -0.19
C ASN A 83 -1.59 -7.99 -1.43
N TRP A 84 -0.94 -8.02 -2.60
CA TRP A 84 -1.52 -8.55 -3.83
C TRP A 84 -0.40 -8.99 -4.82
N PRO A 85 -0.62 -10.02 -5.66
CA PRO A 85 -1.73 -10.99 -5.61
C PRO A 85 -1.61 -11.92 -4.39
N PRO A 86 -2.71 -12.58 -3.97
CA PRO A 86 -2.69 -13.49 -2.80
C PRO A 86 -1.59 -14.56 -2.87
N SER A 87 -1.24 -15.02 -4.07
CA SER A 87 -0.16 -16.00 -4.31
C SER A 87 1.25 -15.50 -3.96
N CYS A 88 1.44 -14.19 -3.82
CA CYS A 88 2.73 -13.55 -3.54
C CYS A 88 2.78 -12.93 -2.14
N VAL A 89 1.72 -13.09 -1.34
CA VAL A 89 1.66 -12.56 0.03
C VAL A 89 2.47 -13.46 0.95
N ASN A 90 3.42 -12.86 1.67
CA ASN A 90 4.20 -13.55 2.68
C ASN A 90 3.78 -13.08 4.08
N TYR A 91 2.89 -13.84 4.73
CA TYR A 91 2.35 -13.51 6.04
C TYR A 91 3.38 -13.51 7.17
N ARG A 92 4.62 -13.96 6.95
CA ARG A 92 5.71 -13.81 7.92
C ARG A 92 5.97 -12.34 8.27
N PHE A 93 5.82 -11.44 7.29
CA PHE A 93 6.06 -10.00 7.44
C PHE A 93 4.81 -9.22 7.85
N TRP A 94 3.70 -9.92 8.12
CA TRP A 94 2.46 -9.29 8.55
C TRP A 94 2.37 -9.27 10.08
N PRO A 95 1.97 -8.13 10.67
CA PRO A 95 1.65 -8.04 12.09
C PRO A 95 0.64 -9.11 12.53
N LYS A 96 0.97 -9.80 13.62
CA LYS A 96 0.03 -10.69 14.33
C LYS A 96 -0.83 -9.93 15.34
N ASN A 97 -0.33 -8.79 15.79
CA ASN A 97 -1.00 -7.87 16.71
C ASN A 97 -1.12 -6.50 16.01
N PRO A 98 -2.32 -5.91 15.91
CA PRO A 98 -3.60 -6.45 16.39
C PRO A 98 -4.10 -7.64 15.52
N PRO A 99 -4.92 -8.57 16.08
CA PRO A 99 -5.34 -9.78 15.37
C PRO A 99 -6.18 -9.50 14.12
N GLU A 100 -6.87 -8.35 14.07
CA GLU A 100 -7.67 -7.92 12.93
C GLU A 100 -6.82 -7.36 11.77
N TYR A 101 -5.50 -7.18 11.97
CA TYR A 101 -4.64 -6.54 10.97
C TYR A 101 -4.71 -7.25 9.62
N ARG A 102 -4.66 -8.58 9.64
CA ARG A 102 -4.70 -9.40 8.44
C ARG A 102 -6.00 -9.23 7.67
N ASP A 103 -7.11 -9.55 8.33
CA ASP A 103 -8.44 -9.55 7.69
C ASP A 103 -8.78 -8.18 7.10
N VAL A 104 -8.45 -7.10 7.82
CA VAL A 104 -8.67 -5.72 7.35
C VAL A 104 -7.81 -5.38 6.13
N ASN A 105 -6.54 -5.79 6.11
CA ASN A 105 -5.65 -5.53 4.97
C ASN A 105 -6.05 -6.36 3.74
N GLU A 106 -6.45 -7.62 3.91
CA GLU A 106 -6.93 -8.47 2.83
C GLU A 106 -8.23 -7.94 2.21
N GLU A 107 -9.20 -7.53 3.05
CA GLU A 107 -10.44 -6.90 2.60
C GLU A 107 -10.14 -5.60 1.81
N TYR A 108 -9.26 -4.75 2.34
CA TYR A 108 -8.85 -3.51 1.67
C TYR A 108 -8.12 -3.77 0.34
N ALA A 109 -7.24 -4.77 0.27
CA ALA A 109 -6.49 -5.10 -0.94
C ALA A 109 -7.41 -5.47 -2.11
N VAL A 110 -8.50 -6.22 -1.85
CA VAL A 110 -9.51 -6.55 -2.87
C VAL A 110 -10.15 -5.27 -3.45
N HIS A 111 -10.51 -4.32 -2.58
CA HIS A 111 -11.11 -3.05 -2.98
C HIS A 111 -10.14 -2.18 -3.78
N VAL A 112 -8.88 -2.06 -3.32
CA VAL A 112 -7.85 -1.30 -4.03
C VAL A 112 -7.55 -1.93 -5.39
N LYS A 113 -7.45 -3.25 -5.49
CA LYS A 113 -7.22 -3.94 -6.77
C LYS A 113 -8.28 -3.58 -7.81
N LYS A 114 -9.56 -3.66 -7.43
CA LYS A 114 -10.69 -3.28 -8.30
C LYS A 114 -10.62 -1.81 -8.72
N LEU A 115 -10.31 -0.91 -7.79
CA LEU A 115 -10.15 0.51 -8.09
C LEU A 115 -8.97 0.76 -9.05
N SER A 116 -7.84 0.08 -8.85
CA SER A 116 -6.68 0.16 -9.74
C SER A 116 -7.01 -0.30 -11.16
N GLU A 117 -7.76 -1.39 -11.33
CA GLU A 117 -8.22 -1.84 -12.65
C GLU A 117 -9.10 -0.79 -13.36
N ILE A 118 -10.03 -0.17 -12.62
CA ILE A 118 -10.88 0.90 -13.16
C ILE A 118 -10.03 2.09 -13.60
N LEU A 119 -9.11 2.55 -12.75
CA LEU A 119 -8.26 3.70 -13.06
C LEU A 119 -7.32 3.42 -14.22
N LEU A 120 -6.69 2.24 -14.26
CA LEU A 120 -5.83 1.83 -15.37
C LEU A 120 -6.62 1.72 -16.67
N GLY A 121 -7.83 1.15 -16.65
CA GLY A 121 -8.70 1.11 -17.83
C GLY A 121 -9.03 2.52 -18.37
N ILE A 122 -9.35 3.46 -17.48
CA ILE A 122 -9.58 4.87 -17.86
C ILE A 122 -8.35 5.49 -18.51
N LEU A 123 -7.16 5.25 -17.96
CA LEU A 123 -5.91 5.80 -18.48
C LEU A 123 -5.52 5.15 -19.82
N SER A 124 -5.67 3.83 -19.95
CA SER A 124 -5.43 3.12 -21.22
C SER A 124 -6.32 3.64 -22.34
N GLU A 125 -7.63 3.80 -22.08
CA GLU A 125 -8.57 4.41 -23.02
C GLU A 125 -8.19 5.86 -23.34
N GLY A 126 -7.90 6.67 -22.31
CA GLY A 126 -7.68 8.10 -22.44
C GLY A 126 -6.40 8.48 -23.18
N PHE A 127 -5.34 7.70 -23.00
CA PHE A 127 -4.06 7.94 -23.66
C PHE A 127 -3.93 7.23 -25.00
N SER A 128 -4.98 6.54 -25.48
CA SER A 128 -4.91 5.71 -26.69
C SER A 128 -3.82 4.64 -26.63
N TRP A 129 -3.50 4.13 -25.43
CA TRP A 129 -2.63 2.98 -25.29
C TRP A 129 -3.49 1.78 -25.63
N PHE A 130 -3.45 1.34 -26.89
CA PHE A 130 -4.00 0.04 -27.27
C PHE A 130 -3.37 -1.00 -26.34
N CYS A 131 -4.19 -1.62 -25.48
CA CYS A 131 -3.73 -2.72 -24.66
C CYS A 131 -3.14 -3.79 -25.57
N VAL A 132 -1.83 -4.02 -25.46
CA VAL A 132 -1.23 -5.31 -25.76
C VAL A 132 -1.70 -6.23 -24.63
N THR A 133 -2.90 -6.78 -24.75
CA THR A 133 -3.31 -7.98 -24.01
C THR A 133 -2.70 -9.20 -24.66
#